data_AF-A0A2T5H5T2-F1
#
_entry.id   AF-A0A2T5H5T2-F1
#
_cell.length_a   1.000
_cell.length_b   1.000
_cell.length_c   1.000
_cell.angle_alpha   90.00
_cell.angle_beta   90.00
_cell.angle_gamma   90.00
#
_symmetry.space_group_name_H-M   'P 1'
#
loop_
_entity.id
_entity.type
_entity.pdbx_description
1 polymer ?
#
loop_
_entity_poly.entity_id
_entity_poly.type
_entity_poly.pdbx_seq_one_letter_code
_entity_poly.pdbx_strand_id
1 'polypeptide(L)'
;MKPLGNFLGHSPQWESRTAASGIVTHWSRLMLILTRRVGETLQIGADISVTVVEVNGNQVRIGIAAPKDVAIMRDDAKKRQPAAAPA
;
A
#
# COMPACT_ATOMS: atom_id res chain seq x y z
N MET A 1 15.13 18.50 5.49
CA MET A 1 15.39 19.63 4.57
C MET A 1 14.09 19.90 3.81
N LYS A 2 13.46 21.06 4.02
CA LYS A 2 12.19 21.46 3.38
C LYS A 2 12.52 22.44 2.24
N PRO A 3 11.85 22.41 1.08
CA PRO A 3 11.86 23.57 0.20
C PRO A 3 10.88 24.62 0.72
N LEU A 4 11.36 25.87 0.76
CA LEU A 4 10.57 27.08 0.92
C LEU A 4 9.87 27.38 -0.43
N GLY A 5 8.55 27.45 -0.42
CA GLY A 5 7.75 27.90 -1.55
C GLY A 5 6.40 28.41 -1.05
N ASN A 6 6.25 29.73 -1.08
CA ASN A 6 5.04 30.45 -0.68
C ASN A 6 3.83 30.01 -1.52
N PHE A 7 2.81 29.43 -0.87
CA PHE A 7 1.50 29.24 -1.48
C PHE A 7 0.51 30.21 -0.83
N LEU A 8 0.12 31.21 -1.63
CA LEU A 8 -0.97 32.13 -1.36
C LEU A 8 -2.30 31.35 -1.27
N GLY A 9 -3.00 31.48 -0.14
CA GLY A 9 -4.47 31.52 -0.12
C GLY A 9 -5.28 30.21 -0.14
N HIS A 10 -4.70 29.01 -0.11
CA HIS A 10 -5.48 27.77 0.02
C HIS A 10 -4.86 26.85 1.07
N SER A 11 -5.52 26.74 2.22
CA SER A 11 -5.21 25.75 3.24
C SER A 11 -5.35 24.34 2.63
N PRO A 12 -4.34 23.47 2.69
CA PRO A 12 -4.48 22.08 2.29
C PRO A 12 -5.57 21.42 3.15
N GLN A 13 -6.61 20.87 2.52
CA GLN A 13 -7.77 20.25 3.19
C GLN A 13 -7.40 19.10 4.15
N TRP A 14 -6.17 18.59 4.11
CA TRP A 14 -5.71 17.54 5.00
C TRP A 14 -5.21 18.04 6.36
N GLU A 15 -5.03 19.36 6.54
CA GLU A 15 -4.66 20.01 7.79
C GLU A 15 -5.89 20.65 8.44
N SER A 16 -6.80 19.86 9.03
CA SER A 16 -7.68 20.31 10.12
C SER A 16 -8.51 19.16 10.67
N ARG A 17 -8.08 18.63 11.82
CA ARG A 17 -8.94 18.27 12.97
C ARG A 17 -8.06 17.93 14.17
N THR A 18 -7.76 18.96 14.95
CA THR A 18 -7.33 18.84 16.33
C THR A 18 -8.52 18.32 17.14
N ALA A 19 -8.40 17.14 17.74
CA ALA A 19 -9.27 16.71 18.83
C ALA A 19 -8.42 16.57 20.08
N ALA A 20 -8.69 17.45 21.05
CA ALA A 20 -8.17 17.38 22.40
C ALA A 20 -8.71 16.12 23.10
N SER A 21 -7.91 15.06 23.13
CA SER A 21 -7.83 14.05 24.19
C SER A 21 -6.80 13.02 23.75
N GLY A 22 -5.80 12.76 24.61
CA GLY A 22 -4.74 11.82 24.34
C GLY A 22 -5.27 10.42 24.00
N ILE A 23 -4.60 9.77 23.05
CA ILE A 23 -4.87 8.45 22.44
C ILE A 23 -5.76 8.54 21.18
N VAL A 24 -5.13 8.89 20.05
CA VAL A 24 -5.60 8.50 18.70
C VAL A 24 -4.90 7.20 18.34
N THR A 25 -5.60 6.09 18.42
CA THR A 25 -5.17 4.84 17.77
C THR A 25 -5.78 4.80 16.38
N HIS A 26 -5.13 5.45 15.40
CA HIS A 26 -5.50 5.27 13.98
C HIS A 26 -4.95 3.93 13.50
N TRP A 27 -5.79 2.90 13.55
CA TRP A 27 -5.52 1.58 12.95
C TRP A 27 -5.83 1.54 11.44
N SER A 28 -5.89 2.67 10.74
CA SER A 28 -6.31 2.71 9.32
C SER A 28 -5.19 2.91 8.30
N ARG A 29 -3.91 2.87 8.70
CA ARG A 29 -2.75 2.79 7.77
C ARG A 29 -1.54 2.19 8.49
N LEU A 30 -1.47 0.86 8.56
CA LEU A 30 -0.21 0.19 8.87
C LEU A 30 0.47 -0.17 7.54
N MET A 31 1.48 0.60 7.17
CA MET A 31 2.38 0.26 6.07
C MET A 31 3.71 -0.17 6.67
N LEU A 32 4.03 -1.45 6.54
CA LEU A 32 5.33 -1.98 6.92
C LEU A 32 6.28 -1.85 5.72
N ILE A 33 7.32 -1.04 5.87
CA ILE A 33 8.32 -0.80 4.82
C ILE A 33 9.54 -1.67 5.12
N LEU A 34 9.90 -2.54 4.18
CA LEU A 34 11.03 -3.47 4.30
C LEU A 34 11.88 -3.40 3.02
N THR A 35 13.20 -3.41 3.18
CA THR A 35 14.13 -3.53 2.06
C THR A 35 14.52 -4.99 1.90
N ARG A 36 14.25 -5.56 0.72
CA ARG A 36 14.61 -6.94 0.35
C ARG A 36 15.59 -6.95 -0.83
N ARG A 37 16.57 -7.85 -0.78
CA ARG A 37 17.48 -8.12 -1.91
C ARG A 37 16.89 -9.18 -2.85
N VAL A 38 17.46 -9.29 -4.05
CA VAL A 38 17.11 -10.38 -4.99
C VAL A 38 17.35 -11.73 -4.32
N GLY A 39 16.37 -12.62 -4.43
CA GLY A 39 16.35 -13.93 -3.76
C GLY A 39 15.78 -13.92 -2.35
N GLU A 40 15.52 -12.75 -1.75
CA GLU A 40 14.91 -12.70 -0.41
C GLU A 40 13.39 -12.78 -0.48
N THR A 41 12.82 -13.47 0.51
CA THR A 41 11.38 -13.70 0.66
C THR A 41 10.85 -13.02 1.91
N LEU A 42 9.67 -12.42 1.79
CA LEU A 42 8.83 -11.89 2.85
C LEU A 42 7.61 -12.81 3.01
N GLN A 43 7.26 -13.15 4.26
CA GLN A 43 6.04 -13.90 4.58
C GLN A 43 4.95 -12.95 5.08
N ILE A 44 3.72 -13.19 4.64
CA ILE A 44 2.52 -12.48 5.10
C ILE A 44 1.57 -13.54 5.66
N GLY A 45 1.35 -13.51 6.98
CA GLY A 45 0.62 -14.59 7.65
C GLY A 45 1.38 -15.92 7.56
N ALA A 46 0.64 -17.02 7.43
CA ALA A 46 1.21 -18.38 7.36
C ALA A 46 1.38 -18.90 5.92
N ASP A 47 0.55 -18.42 4.98
CA ASP A 47 0.36 -19.09 3.67
C ASP A 47 0.75 -18.22 2.46
N ILE A 48 1.14 -16.96 2.68
CA ILE A 48 1.48 -16.03 1.60
C ILE A 48 2.96 -15.69 1.67
N SER A 49 3.66 -15.90 0.55
CA SER A 49 5.08 -15.59 0.41
C SER A 49 5.32 -14.66 -0.78
N VAL A 50 6.09 -13.61 -0.57
CA VAL A 50 6.46 -12.62 -1.59
C VAL A 50 7.97 -12.64 -1.74
N THR A 51 8.47 -12.95 -2.94
CA THR A 51 9.91 -13.07 -3.21
C THR A 51 10.33 -12.06 -4.27
N VAL A 52 11.45 -11.38 -4.04
CA VAL A 52 12.09 -10.55 -5.07
C VAL A 52 12.89 -11.47 -5.98
N VAL A 53 12.39 -11.71 -7.19
CA VAL A 53 13.01 -12.67 -8.13
C VAL A 53 14.17 -12.04 -8.88
N GLU A 54 14.00 -10.78 -9.33
CA GLU A 54 14.97 -10.10 -10.16
C GLU A 54 14.73 -8.58 -10.12
N VAL A 55 15.78 -7.79 -10.31
CA VAL A 55 15.70 -6.34 -10.45
C VAL A 55 16.42 -5.95 -11.75
N ASN A 56 15.66 -5.39 -12.68
CA ASN A 56 16.14 -4.93 -13.99
C ASN A 56 15.93 -3.42 -14.10
N GLY A 57 16.96 -2.66 -13.71
CA GLY A 57 16.89 -1.20 -13.67
C GLY A 57 15.82 -0.72 -12.70
N ASN A 58 14.72 -0.17 -13.24
CA ASN A 58 13.56 0.28 -12.46
C ASN A 58 12.42 -0.76 -12.38
N GLN A 59 12.54 -1.91 -13.05
CA GLN A 59 11.56 -2.97 -13.02
C GLN A 59 11.97 -4.04 -12.01
N VAL A 60 11.00 -4.52 -11.23
CA VAL A 60 11.22 -5.57 -10.24
C VAL A 60 10.29 -6.74 -10.57
N ARG A 61 10.88 -7.93 -10.70
CA ARG A 61 10.13 -9.18 -10.84
C ARG A 61 9.80 -9.71 -9.46
N ILE A 62 8.52 -9.79 -9.15
CA ILE A 62 8.01 -10.25 -7.85
C ILE A 62 7.32 -11.60 -8.05
N GLY A 63 7.78 -12.61 -7.31
CA GLY A 63 7.10 -13.89 -7.18
C GLY A 63 6.14 -13.85 -6.00
N ILE A 64 4.89 -14.24 -6.20
CA ILE A 64 3.88 -14.30 -5.14
C ILE A 64 3.35 -15.73 -5.10
N ALA A 65 3.55 -16.40 -3.97
CA ALA A 65 2.93 -17.68 -3.66
C ALA A 65 1.81 -17.43 -2.65
N ALA A 66 0.61 -17.87 -2.99
CA ALA A 66 -0.56 -17.78 -2.14
C ALA A 66 -1.50 -18.96 -2.44
N PRO A 67 -2.37 -19.35 -1.51
CA PRO A 67 -3.37 -20.38 -1.74
C PRO A 67 -4.47 -19.90 -2.71
N LYS A 68 -5.25 -20.85 -3.26
CA LYS A 68 -6.18 -20.59 -4.39
C LYS A 68 -7.35 -19.67 -4.03
N ASP A 69 -7.68 -19.57 -2.76
CA ASP A 69 -8.72 -18.71 -2.20
C ASP A 69 -8.32 -17.22 -2.18
N VAL A 70 -7.02 -16.92 -2.27
CA VAL A 70 -6.50 -15.55 -2.29
C VAL A 70 -6.30 -15.07 -3.72
N ALA A 71 -7.15 -14.15 -4.17
CA ALA A 71 -7.01 -13.53 -5.48
C ALA A 71 -5.83 -12.54 -5.52
N ILE A 72 -4.88 -12.76 -6.43
CA ILE A 72 -3.75 -11.84 -6.69
C ILE A 72 -4.04 -11.09 -7.99
N MET A 73 -4.11 -9.76 -7.91
CA MET A 73 -4.43 -8.88 -9.04
C MET A 73 -3.43 -7.74 -9.14
N ARG A 74 -3.16 -7.25 -10.36
CA ARG A 74 -2.41 -6.01 -10.58
C ARG A 74 -3.34 -4.83 -10.33
N ASP A 75 -2.84 -3.76 -9.72
CA ASP A 75 -3.67 -2.60 -9.33
C ASP A 75 -4.35 -1.90 -10.53
N ASP A 76 -3.68 -1.89 -11.69
CA ASP A 76 -4.22 -1.42 -12.98
C ASP A 76 -5.50 -2.17 -13.43
N ALA A 77 -5.76 -3.38 -12.91
CA ALA A 77 -6.94 -4.17 -13.26
C ALA A 77 -8.23 -3.74 -12.53
N LYS A 78 -8.20 -2.73 -11.64
CA LYS A 78 -9.43 -2.18 -11.04
C LYS A 78 -10.09 -1.14 -11.96
N LYS A 79 -10.66 -1.63 -13.06
CA LYS A 79 -11.86 -1.03 -13.65
C LYS A 79 -12.91 -2.11 -13.85
N ARG A 80 -14.03 -1.95 -13.15
CA ARG A 80 -15.26 -2.76 -13.17
C ARG A 80 -15.22 -4.01 -12.29
N GLN A 81 -15.61 -3.84 -11.04
CA GLN A 81 -16.61 -4.77 -10.51
C GLN A 81 -17.98 -4.30 -11.04
N PRO A 82 -18.76 -5.13 -11.74
CA PRO A 82 -20.17 -4.84 -11.93
C PRO A 82 -20.81 -4.86 -10.54
N ALA A 83 -21.48 -3.77 -10.20
CA ALA A 83 -22.31 -3.68 -9.00
C ALA A 83 -23.25 -4.90 -8.99
N ALA A 84 -23.20 -5.69 -7.92
CA ALA A 84 -24.26 -6.63 -7.65
C ALA A 84 -25.57 -5.83 -7.58
N ALA A 85 -26.47 -6.09 -8.51
CA ALA A 85 -27.79 -5.49 -8.53
C ALA A 85 -28.52 -5.91 -7.25
N PRO A 86 -29.02 -4.97 -6.43
CA PRO A 86 -29.97 -5.34 -5.38
C PRO A 86 -31.26 -5.82 -6.05
N ALA A 87 -31.72 -7.00 -5.63
CA ALA A 87 -32.98 -7.62 -6.03
C ALA A 87 -34.20 -6.84 -5.51
#